data_AF-A0A5N6S133-F1
#
_entry.id   AF-A0A5N6S133-F1
#
_cell.length_a   1.000
_cell.length_b   1.000
_cell.length_c   1.000
_cell.angle_alpha   90.00
_cell.angle_beta   90.00
_cell.angle_gamma   90.00
#
_symmetry.space_group_name_H-M   'P 1'
#
loop_
_entity.id
_entity.type
_entity.pdbx_description
1 polymer ?
#
loop_
_entity_poly.entity_id
_entity_poly.type
_entity_poly.pdbx_seq_one_letter_code
_entity_poly.pdbx_strand_id
1 'polypeptide(L)'
;MHGRIQPRVLQKRPWLDEREFLATWCDAARTLPRYGEYEPDQMMAVGWAWHGRLAELITYAGMADAEWNIFHVAPARKKSLGEMGFNDTQIRQLLGRR
;
A
#
# COMPACT_ATOMS: atom_id res chain seq x y z
N MET A 1 9.09 13.26 3.72
CA MET A 1 8.04 12.27 4.08
C MET A 1 8.72 11.20 4.89
N HIS A 2 8.32 10.99 6.13
CA HIS A 2 8.90 9.95 7.00
C HIS A 2 7.86 8.86 7.21
N GLY A 3 8.21 7.61 6.87
CA GLY A 3 7.32 6.47 7.02
C GLY A 3 7.73 5.62 8.21
N ARG A 4 6.85 5.42 9.18
CA ARG A 4 7.09 4.48 10.28
C ARG A 4 6.45 3.14 9.96
N ILE A 5 7.26 2.11 9.79
CA ILE A 5 6.78 0.74 9.59
C ILE A 5 6.49 0.11 10.95
N GLN A 6 5.26 -0.34 11.18
CA GLN A 6 4.90 -1.02 12.43
C GLN A 6 5.68 -2.35 12.57
N PRO A 7 6.27 -2.67 13.75
CA PRO A 7 7.12 -3.86 13.91
C PRO A 7 6.45 -5.18 13.49
N ARG A 8 5.14 -5.32 13.74
CA ARG A 8 4.34 -6.48 13.33
C ARG A 8 4.26 -6.68 11.81
N VAL A 9 4.42 -5.61 11.02
CA VAL A 9 4.48 -5.67 9.55
C VAL A 9 5.82 -6.26 9.14
N LEU A 10 6.93 -5.78 9.73
CA LEU A 10 8.27 -6.31 9.50
C LEU A 10 8.39 -7.79 9.89
N GLN A 11 7.75 -8.21 10.99
CA GLN A 11 7.69 -9.63 11.37
C GLN A 11 7.02 -10.51 10.30
N LYS A 12 5.95 -10.01 9.67
CA LYS A 12 5.24 -10.74 8.60
C LYS A 12 5.90 -10.59 7.23
N ARG A 13 6.70 -9.54 7.05
CA ARG A 13 7.30 -9.10 5.77
C ARG A 13 8.74 -8.66 6.03
N PRO A 14 9.66 -9.60 6.33
CA PRO A 14 11.05 -9.26 6.64
C PRO A 14 11.81 -8.69 5.42
N TRP A 15 11.26 -8.85 4.22
CA TRP A 15 11.78 -8.25 2.98
C TRP A 15 11.37 -6.79 2.79
N LEU A 16 10.46 -6.27 3.60
CA LEU A 16 9.99 -4.89 3.50
C LEU A 16 10.98 -3.97 4.22
N ASP A 17 11.56 -3.03 3.49
CA ASP A 17 12.35 -1.93 4.04
C ASP A 17 11.72 -0.57 3.68
N GLU A 18 12.33 0.52 4.14
CA GLU A 18 11.87 1.87 3.84
C GLU A 18 11.90 2.19 2.34
N ARG A 19 12.85 1.62 1.59
CA ARG A 19 13.00 1.85 0.15
C ARG A 19 11.85 1.22 -0.63
N GLU A 20 11.48 -0.01 -0.28
CA GLU A 20 10.32 -0.71 -0.84
C GLU A 20 9.02 0.07 -0.61
N PHE A 21 8.88 0.62 0.59
CA PHE A 21 7.75 1.49 0.93
C PHE A 21 7.73 2.75 0.07
N LEU A 22 8.82 3.52 0.05
CA LEU A 22 8.88 4.78 -0.68
C LEU A 22 8.65 4.57 -2.18
N ALA A 23 9.20 3.50 -2.76
CA ALA A 23 8.94 3.13 -4.14
C ALA A 23 7.44 2.89 -4.38
N THR A 24 6.82 2.04 -3.54
CA THR A 24 5.40 1.70 -3.68
C THR A 24 4.49 2.91 -3.48
N TRP A 25 4.82 3.81 -2.57
CA TRP A 25 4.02 5.00 -2.29
C TRP A 25 4.18 6.07 -3.37
N CYS A 26 5.42 6.38 -3.77
CA CYS A 26 5.69 7.40 -4.78
C CYS A 26 5.21 6.98 -6.17
N ASP A 27 5.24 5.68 -6.48
CA ASP A 27 4.75 5.10 -7.74
C ASP A 27 3.33 4.51 -7.59
N ALA A 28 2.54 5.04 -6.66
CA ALA A 28 1.18 4.57 -6.44
C ALA A 28 0.33 4.85 -7.70
N ALA A 29 -0.13 3.79 -8.35
CA ALA A 29 -1.10 3.86 -9.44
C ALA A 29 -2.44 4.43 -8.96
N ARG A 30 -2.75 4.27 -7.67
CA ARG A 30 -3.94 4.86 -7.05
C ARG A 30 -3.76 4.98 -5.54
N THR A 31 -4.32 6.04 -4.96
CA THR A 31 -4.44 6.28 -3.52
C THR A 31 -5.88 6.69 -3.19
N LEU A 32 -6.48 6.10 -2.15
CA LEU A 32 -7.87 6.37 -1.77
C LEU A 32 -8.02 6.32 -0.25
N PRO A 33 -8.90 7.15 0.35
CA PRO A 33 -9.37 6.90 1.70
C PRO A 33 -10.12 5.57 1.76
N ARG A 34 -9.89 4.80 2.82
CA ARG A 34 -10.61 3.57 3.10
C ARG A 34 -11.65 3.83 4.17
N TYR A 35 -12.85 4.16 3.74
CA TYR A 35 -13.98 4.47 4.63
C TYR A 35 -14.47 3.21 5.38
N GLY A 36 -14.68 3.33 6.70
CA GLY A 36 -15.17 2.28 7.59
C GLY A 36 -15.10 2.69 9.06
N GLU A 37 -15.51 1.82 10.00
CA GLU A 37 -15.47 2.07 11.47
C GLU A 37 -14.04 1.96 12.07
N TYR A 38 -13.00 2.18 11.25
CA TYR A 38 -11.63 2.03 11.69
C TYR A 38 -11.05 3.38 12.08
N GLU A 39 -10.80 3.59 13.37
CA GLU A 39 -9.97 4.69 13.85
C GLU A 39 -8.52 4.22 14.08
N PRO A 40 -7.51 4.99 13.65
CA PRO A 40 -7.57 6.25 12.90
C PRO A 40 -7.85 6.05 11.40
N ASP A 41 -8.17 7.14 10.69
CA ASP A 41 -8.46 7.16 9.25
C ASP A 41 -7.39 6.43 8.43
N GLN A 42 -7.85 5.51 7.58
CA GLN A 42 -7.00 4.69 6.74
C GLN A 42 -6.91 5.25 5.32
N MET A 43 -5.70 5.25 4.79
CA MET A 43 -5.41 5.45 3.37
C MET A 43 -4.93 4.13 2.77
N MET A 44 -5.52 3.77 1.64
CA MET A 44 -5.08 2.66 0.79
C MET A 44 -4.27 3.19 -0.37
N ALA A 45 -3.15 2.55 -0.67
CA ALA A 45 -2.39 2.78 -1.88
C ALA A 45 -2.07 1.45 -2.57
N VAL A 46 -2.02 1.47 -3.90
CA VAL A 46 -1.47 0.38 -4.70
C VAL A 46 -0.43 0.97 -5.63
N GLY A 47 0.77 0.42 -5.58
CA GLY A 47 1.91 0.89 -6.38
C GLY A 47 2.94 -0.21 -6.60
N TRP A 48 3.99 0.12 -7.34
CA TRP A 48 5.05 -0.82 -7.65
C TRP A 48 6.15 -0.77 -6.60
N ALA A 49 6.40 -1.91 -5.98
CA ALA A 49 7.56 -2.15 -5.14
C ALA A 49 8.85 -2.12 -5.97
N TRP A 50 9.99 -1.91 -5.31
CA TRP A 50 11.30 -1.77 -5.94
C TRP A 50 11.67 -2.94 -6.85
N HIS A 51 11.24 -4.15 -6.51
CA HIS A 51 11.45 -5.35 -7.32
C HIS A 51 10.39 -5.54 -8.44
N GLY A 52 9.68 -4.49 -8.84
CA GLY A 52 8.69 -4.52 -9.93
C GLY A 52 7.43 -5.31 -9.59
N ARG A 53 7.12 -5.51 -8.31
CA ARG A 53 5.91 -6.21 -7.87
C ARG A 53 4.83 -5.20 -7.50
N LEU A 54 3.60 -5.43 -7.95
CA LEU A 54 2.48 -4.61 -7.49
C LEU A 54 2.16 -4.95 -6.03
N ALA A 55 2.16 -3.94 -5.16
CA ALA A 55 1.89 -4.09 -3.73
C ALA A 55 0.73 -3.20 -3.29
N GLU A 56 -0.02 -3.68 -2.31
CA GLU A 56 -1.02 -2.91 -1.58
C GLU A 56 -0.43 -2.43 -0.26
N LEU A 57 -0.74 -1.18 0.10
CA LEU A 57 -0.36 -0.53 1.33
C LEU A 57 -1.62 -0.03 2.04
N ILE A 58 -1.66 -0.21 3.37
CA ILE A 58 -2.60 0.53 4.23
C ILE A 58 -1.77 1.33 5.23
N THR A 59 -2.00 2.63 5.20
CA THR A 59 -1.33 3.60 6.06
C THR A 59 -2.36 4.40 6.85
N TYR A 60 -1.97 4.88 8.02
CA TYR A 60 -2.68 5.94 8.72
C TYR A 60 -1.92 7.25 8.55
N ALA A 61 -2.64 8.36 8.52
CA ALA A 61 -2.03 9.66 8.78
C ALA A 61 -1.40 9.62 10.18
N GLY A 62 -0.12 10.00 10.29
CA GLY A 62 0.56 10.14 11.56
C GLY A 62 0.03 11.34 12.35
N MET A 63 0.45 11.43 13.62
CA MET A 63 0.11 12.55 14.50
C MET A 63 0.91 13.82 14.14
N ALA A 64 2.00 13.67 13.38
CA ALA A 64 2.85 14.76 12.90
C ALA A 64 2.71 14.92 11.38
N ASP A 65 2.88 16.17 10.91
CA ASP A 65 2.86 16.49 9.48
C ASP A 65 3.87 15.63 8.70
N ALA A 66 3.39 15.01 7.62
CA ALA A 66 4.16 14.13 6.74
C ALA A 66 4.71 12.82 7.36
N GLU A 67 4.20 12.40 8.51
CA GLU A 67 4.40 11.05 9.05
C GLU A 67 3.30 10.11 8.55
N TRP A 68 3.69 8.95 8.02
CA TRP A 68 2.73 7.89 7.66
C TRP A 68 3.04 6.63 8.46
N ASN A 69 2.02 6.11 9.14
CA ASN A 69 2.13 4.87 9.92
C ASN A 69 1.67 3.69 9.07
N ILE A 70 2.60 2.81 8.71
CA ILE A 70 2.29 1.65 7.85
C ILE A 70 1.78 0.50 8.70
N PHE A 71 0.55 0.08 8.43
CA PHE A 71 -0.12 -0.98 9.18
C PHE A 71 -0.13 -2.32 8.45
N HIS A 72 -0.06 -2.27 7.12
CA HIS A 72 -0.18 -3.43 6.25
C HIS A 72 0.55 -3.21 4.93
N VAL A 73 1.29 -4.23 4.52
CA VAL A 73 1.86 -4.37 3.17
C VAL A 73 1.69 -5.81 2.70
N ALA A 74 1.20 -5.98 1.47
CA ALA A 74 1.12 -7.28 0.83
C ALA A 74 1.23 -7.13 -0.70
N PRO A 75 1.54 -8.22 -1.43
CA PRO A 75 1.31 -8.24 -2.87
C PRO A 75 -0.15 -7.91 -3.17
N ALA A 76 -0.39 -7.03 -4.15
CA ALA A 76 -1.74 -6.63 -4.53
C ALA A 76 -2.52 -7.85 -5.04
N ARG A 77 -3.77 -7.99 -4.60
CA ARG A 77 -4.66 -9.10 -4.97
C ARG A 77 -5.87 -8.55 -5.72
N LYS A 78 -6.55 -9.43 -6.48
CA LYS A 78 -7.78 -9.04 -7.20
C LYS A 78 -8.79 -8.34 -6.29
N LYS A 79 -8.98 -8.83 -5.06
CA LYS A 79 -9.92 -8.26 -4.09
C LYS A 79 -9.58 -6.81 -3.74
N SER A 80 -8.34 -6.53 -3.37
CA SER A 80 -7.92 -5.17 -2.98
C SER A 80 -7.91 -4.21 -4.16
N LEU A 81 -7.52 -4.67 -5.36
CA LEU A 81 -7.66 -3.86 -6.57
C LEU A 81 -9.14 -3.54 -6.88
N GLY A 82 -10.05 -4.49 -6.65
CA GLY A 82 -11.49 -4.25 -6.72
C GLY A 82 -11.97 -3.23 -5.70
N GLU A 83 -11.54 -3.33 -4.43
CA GLU A 83 -11.81 -2.33 -3.39
C GLU A 83 -11.33 -0.93 -3.80
N MET A 84 -10.23 -0.86 -4.56
CA MET A 84 -9.71 0.38 -5.09
C MET A 84 -10.36 0.84 -6.40
N GLY A 85 -11.41 0.17 -6.87
CA GLY A 85 -12.18 0.56 -8.06
C GLY A 85 -11.49 0.28 -9.39
N PHE A 86 -10.53 -0.65 -9.45
CA PHE A 86 -10.03 -1.15 -10.73
C PHE A 86 -11.03 -2.15 -11.33
N ASN A 87 -11.32 -2.02 -12.63
CA ASN A 87 -12.16 -3.00 -13.33
C ASN A 87 -11.38 -4.26 -13.72
N ASP A 88 -12.08 -5.31 -14.15
CA ASP A 88 -11.46 -6.60 -14.48
C ASP A 88 -10.37 -6.50 -15.57
N THR A 89 -10.54 -5.62 -16.56
CA THR A 89 -9.54 -5.40 -17.62
C THR A 89 -8.28 -4.76 -17.04
N GLN A 90 -8.42 -3.72 -16.22
CA GLN A 90 -7.31 -3.04 -15.55
C GLN A 90 -6.58 -3.99 -14.60
N ILE A 91 -7.31 -4.82 -13.85
CA ILE A 91 -6.71 -5.81 -12.94
C ILE A 91 -5.87 -6.82 -13.72
N ARG A 92 -6.37 -7.33 -14.85
CA ARG A 92 -5.60 -8.26 -15.70
C ARG A 92 -4.32 -7.62 -16.23
N GLN A 93 -4.37 -6.37 -16.66
CA GLN A 93 -3.20 -5.64 -17.14
C GLN A 93 -2.16 -5.41 -16.03
N LEU A 94 -2.63 -5.04 -14.84
CA LEU A 94 -1.78 -4.78 -13.67
C LEU A 94 -1.11 -6.06 -13.13
N LEU A 95 -1.85 -7.17 -13.03
CA LEU A 95 -1.31 -8.44 -12.53
C LEU A 95 -0.55 -9.25 -13.60
N GLY A 96 -0.83 -8.99 -14.88
CA GLY A 96 -0.24 -9.68 -16.03
C GLY A 96 1.08 -9.09 -16.53
N ARG A 97 1.43 -7.86 -16.11
CA ARG A 97 2.78 -7.30 -16.29
C ARG A 97 3.75 -8.05 -15.37
N ARG A 98 4.40 -9.08 -15.92
CA ARG A 98 5.56 -9.76 -15.33
C ARG A 98 6.80 -9.45 -16.14
#